data_AF-A0A7S1IBC8-F1
#
_entry.id   AF-A0A7S1IBC8-F1
#
_cell.length_a   1.000
_cell.length_b   1.000
_cell.length_c   1.000
_cell.angle_alpha   90.00
_cell.angle_beta   90.00
_cell.angle_gamma   90.00
#
_symmetry.space_group_name_H-M   'P 1'
#
loop_
_entity.id
_entity.type
_entity.pdbx_description
1 polymer ?
#
loop_
_entity_poly.entity_id
_entity_poly.type
_entity_poly.pdbx_seq_one_letter_code
_entity_poly.pdbx_strand_id
1 'polypeptide(L)'
;APGGVQGFLRSIRMVRVVRVFKVSKVCESLQIVAITLSISTHALLLLMFLLLMGVLSFSTFVFYAEQSDAWFSIEEQAWLRFGADGTTEETGFQSIPSCFWWAIVTMCTVGYGDRIPQTIPGRLVGTATMLSGVLAVALPTMLVGSHLQ
;
A
#
# COMPACT_ATOMS: atom_id res chain seq x y z
N ALA A 1 12.94 -8.28 30.74
CA ALA A 1 11.54 -8.71 30.45
C ALA A 1 11.54 -10.12 29.88
N PRO A 2 10.80 -11.10 30.45
CA PRO A 2 10.87 -12.51 30.05
C PRO A 2 10.13 -12.88 28.74
N GLY A 3 9.67 -11.90 27.95
CA GLY A 3 8.86 -12.14 26.73
C GLY A 3 9.63 -12.32 25.42
N GLY A 4 10.90 -11.91 25.35
CA GLY A 4 11.67 -11.90 24.09
C GLY A 4 11.97 -13.30 23.54
N VAL A 5 12.32 -14.24 24.42
CA VAL A 5 12.69 -15.61 24.02
C VAL A 5 11.46 -16.42 23.58
N GLN A 6 10.31 -16.27 24.24
CA GLN A 6 9.06 -16.93 23.81
C GLN A 6 8.52 -16.39 22.48
N GLY A 7 8.62 -15.07 22.25
CA GLY A 7 8.28 -14.46 20.96
C GLY A 7 9.19 -14.98 19.83
N PHE A 8 10.50 -15.02 20.07
CA PHE A 8 11.48 -15.55 19.13
C PHE A 8 11.25 -17.04 18.80
N LEU A 9 10.93 -17.87 19.80
CA LEU A 9 10.60 -19.29 19.59
C LEU A 9 9.28 -19.49 18.83
N ARG A 10 8.28 -18.60 18.99
CA ARG A 10 7.07 -18.58 18.15
C ARG A 10 7.40 -18.22 16.70
N SER A 11 8.29 -17.26 16.46
CA SER A 11 8.74 -16.88 15.11
C SER A 11 9.46 -18.01 14.39
N ILE A 12 10.27 -18.82 15.09
CA ILE A 12 10.91 -20.02 14.51
C ILE A 12 9.88 -21.05 14.03
N ARG A 13 8.70 -21.12 14.66
CA ARG A 13 7.63 -22.05 14.23
C ARG A 13 7.02 -21.63 12.88
N MET A 14 7.06 -20.34 12.52
CA MET A 14 6.66 -19.83 11.19
C MET A 14 7.60 -20.29 10.06
N VAL A 15 8.82 -20.74 10.35
CA VAL A 15 9.73 -21.33 9.34
C VAL A 15 9.11 -22.56 8.69
N ARG A 16 8.12 -23.21 9.33
CA ARG A 16 7.36 -24.30 8.69
C ARG A 16 6.54 -23.85 7.49
N VAL A 17 6.19 -22.55 7.37
CA VAL A 17 5.57 -21.96 6.17
C VAL A 17 6.52 -22.06 4.96
N VAL A 18 7.84 -22.09 5.17
CA VAL A 18 8.81 -22.30 4.09
C VAL A 18 8.62 -23.67 3.42
N ARG A 19 7.99 -24.64 4.09
CA ARG A 19 7.61 -25.92 3.46
C ARG A 19 6.56 -25.75 2.36
N VAL A 20 5.81 -24.64 2.30
CA VAL A 20 4.93 -24.31 1.17
C VAL A 20 5.75 -24.14 -0.12
N PHE A 21 6.99 -23.66 -0.07
CA PHE A 21 7.87 -23.66 -1.25
C PHE A 21 8.20 -25.06 -1.75
N LYS A 22 7.98 -26.12 -0.95
CA LYS A 22 8.10 -27.49 -1.44
C LYS A 22 6.95 -27.85 -2.39
N VAL A 23 5.78 -27.20 -2.26
CA VAL A 23 4.64 -27.33 -3.19
C VAL A 23 4.97 -26.77 -4.58
N SER A 24 5.85 -25.77 -4.70
CA SER A 24 6.29 -25.26 -6.01
C SER A 24 7.03 -26.30 -6.85
N LYS A 25 7.69 -27.26 -6.19
CA LYS A 25 8.35 -28.38 -6.88
C LYS A 25 7.37 -29.50 -7.25
N VAL A 26 6.20 -29.56 -6.61
CA VAL A 26 5.19 -30.62 -6.79
C VAL A 26 4.14 -30.22 -7.83
N CYS A 27 3.80 -28.93 -7.95
CA CYS A 27 2.86 -28.44 -8.95
C CYS A 27 3.61 -27.86 -10.17
N GLU A 28 3.59 -28.57 -11.30
CA GLU A 28 4.13 -28.08 -12.58
C GLU A 28 3.52 -26.73 -12.99
N SER A 29 2.23 -26.51 -12.73
CA SER A 29 1.54 -25.24 -13.00
C SER A 29 2.18 -24.05 -12.26
N LEU A 30 2.73 -24.26 -11.07
CA LEU A 30 3.37 -23.18 -10.30
C LEU A 30 4.77 -22.84 -10.85
N GLN A 31 5.46 -23.82 -11.43
CA GLN A 31 6.74 -23.59 -12.11
C GLN A 31 6.56 -22.80 -13.40
N ILE A 32 5.51 -23.12 -14.17
CA ILE A 32 5.15 -22.37 -15.38
C ILE A 32 4.90 -20.90 -15.02
N VAL A 33 4.08 -20.64 -13.99
CA VAL A 33 3.82 -19.28 -13.49
C VAL A 33 5.11 -18.57 -13.08
N ALA A 34 6.02 -19.24 -12.34
CA ALA A 34 7.28 -18.64 -11.91
C ALA A 34 8.20 -18.29 -13.09
N ILE A 35 8.26 -19.15 -14.10
CA ILE A 35 9.03 -18.92 -15.33
C ILE A 35 8.41 -17.74 -16.11
N THR A 36 7.10 -17.70 -16.27
CA THR A 36 6.40 -16.58 -16.93
C THR A 36 6.64 -15.24 -16.22
N LEU A 37 6.69 -15.26 -14.88
CA LEU A 37 7.00 -14.08 -14.07
C LEU A 37 8.44 -13.58 -14.31
N SER A 38 9.39 -14.51 -14.39
CA SER A 38 10.79 -14.19 -14.69
C SER A 38 10.97 -13.66 -16.12
N ILE A 39 10.17 -14.14 -17.07
CA ILE A 39 10.19 -13.67 -18.46
C ILE A 39 9.60 -12.25 -18.55
N SER A 40 8.56 -11.96 -17.78
CA SER A 40 7.87 -10.65 -17.79
C SER A 40 8.50 -9.62 -16.85
N THR A 41 9.73 -9.86 -16.39
CA THR A 41 10.41 -9.06 -15.36
C THR A 41 10.44 -7.57 -15.70
N HIS A 42 10.71 -7.19 -16.96
CA HIS A 42 10.77 -5.79 -17.36
C HIS A 42 9.42 -5.07 -17.20
N ALA A 43 8.31 -5.72 -17.56
CA ALA A 43 6.98 -5.16 -17.40
C ALA A 43 6.57 -5.06 -15.92
N LEU A 44 6.92 -6.08 -15.12
CA LEU A 44 6.67 -6.08 -13.68
C LEU A 44 7.51 -5.03 -12.94
N LEU A 45 8.77 -4.85 -13.33
CA LEU A 45 9.63 -3.81 -12.78
C LEU A 45 9.11 -2.42 -13.11
N LEU A 46 8.62 -2.19 -14.34
CA LEU A 46 8.00 -0.92 -14.72
C LEU A 46 6.71 -0.66 -13.93
N LEU A 47 5.86 -1.68 -13.74
CA LEU A 47 4.67 -1.59 -12.87
C LEU A 47 5.06 -1.22 -11.43
N MET A 48 6.01 -1.94 -10.84
CA MET A 48 6.49 -1.69 -9.48
C MET A 48 7.06 -0.27 -9.34
N PHE A 49 7.84 0.18 -10.32
CA PHE A 49 8.37 1.54 -10.35
C PHE A 49 7.26 2.59 -10.40
N LEU A 50 6.26 2.41 -11.27
CA LEU A 50 5.13 3.31 -11.42
C LEU A 50 4.28 3.37 -10.15
N LEU A 51 4.01 2.22 -9.52
CA LEU A 51 3.30 2.16 -8.25
C LEU A 51 4.08 2.83 -7.12
N LEU A 52 5.40 2.62 -7.02
CA LEU A 52 6.22 3.27 -6.00
C LEU A 52 6.23 4.79 -6.14
N MET A 53 6.41 5.30 -7.37
CA MET A 53 6.35 6.75 -7.63
C MET A 53 4.96 7.34 -7.37
N GLY A 54 3.90 6.60 -7.74
CA GLY A 54 2.53 6.97 -7.41
C GLY A 54 2.29 7.03 -5.90
N VAL A 55 2.73 6.01 -5.16
CA VAL A 55 2.60 5.96 -3.70
C VAL A 55 3.31 7.14 -3.06
N LEU A 56 4.55 7.44 -3.44
CA LEU A 56 5.30 8.58 -2.90
C LEU A 56 4.61 9.92 -3.18
N SER A 57 4.17 10.14 -4.42
CA SER A 57 3.52 11.39 -4.82
C SER A 57 2.15 11.57 -4.17
N PHE A 58 1.24 10.61 -4.28
CA PHE A 58 -0.11 10.70 -3.69
C PHE A 58 -0.09 10.71 -2.17
N SER A 59 0.87 10.05 -1.53
CA SER A 59 1.04 10.13 -0.07
C SER A 59 1.43 11.53 0.39
N THR A 60 2.25 12.23 -0.39
CA THR A 60 2.61 13.62 -0.10
C THR A 60 1.40 14.53 -0.30
N PHE A 61 0.67 14.37 -1.41
CA PHE A 61 -0.53 15.18 -1.68
C PHE A 61 -1.64 14.99 -0.64
N VAL A 62 -1.94 13.74 -0.26
CA VAL A 62 -3.00 13.48 0.73
C VAL A 62 -2.61 13.98 2.12
N PHE A 63 -1.33 13.88 2.50
CA PHE A 63 -0.85 14.40 3.77
C PHE A 63 -1.09 15.91 3.87
N TYR A 64 -0.66 16.68 2.86
CA TYR A 64 -0.89 18.12 2.85
C TYR A 64 -2.36 18.50 2.71
N ALA A 65 -3.16 17.71 1.99
CA ALA A 65 -4.58 17.94 1.86
C ALA A 65 -5.32 17.75 3.19
N GLU A 66 -5.01 16.67 3.93
CA GLU A 66 -5.64 16.39 5.23
C GLU A 66 -5.13 17.31 6.35
N GLN A 67 -3.92 17.84 6.21
CA GLN A 67 -3.35 18.82 7.14
C GLN A 67 -4.06 20.18 7.12
N SER A 68 -4.95 20.43 6.15
CA SER A 68 -5.75 21.66 6.11
C SER A 68 -6.79 21.75 7.23
N ASP A 69 -7.39 20.62 7.65
CA ASP A 69 -8.40 20.53 8.72
C ASP A 69 -7.82 19.90 10.01
N ALA A 70 -6.51 19.63 10.04
CA ALA A 70 -5.82 19.01 11.16
C ALA A 70 -4.74 19.92 11.73
N TRP A 71 -4.52 19.85 13.04
CA TRP A 71 -3.52 20.63 13.74
C TRP A 71 -2.62 19.71 14.57
N PHE A 72 -1.37 20.11 14.77
CA PHE A 72 -0.41 19.32 15.53
C PHE A 72 -0.54 19.63 17.02
N SER A 73 -0.87 18.61 17.83
CA SER A 73 -0.91 18.72 19.28
C SER A 73 0.42 18.34 19.89
N ILE A 74 0.97 19.24 20.71
CA ILE A 74 2.23 18.99 21.44
C ILE A 74 2.00 17.97 22.56
N GLU A 75 0.81 17.89 23.14
CA GLU A 75 0.51 16.99 24.27
C GLU A 75 0.47 15.53 23.83
N GLU A 76 -0.23 15.24 22.73
CA GLU A 76 -0.37 13.88 22.19
C GLU A 76 0.72 13.53 21.17
N GLN A 77 1.58 14.49 20.78
CA GLN A 77 2.63 14.33 19.76
C GLN A 77 2.07 13.79 18.43
N ALA A 78 0.84 14.17 18.09
CA ALA A 78 0.09 13.66 16.95
C ALA A 78 -0.69 14.78 16.24
N TRP A 79 -0.98 14.56 14.96
CA TRP A 79 -1.92 15.35 14.17
C TRP A 79 -3.34 14.98 14.55
N LEU A 80 -4.08 15.97 15.01
CA LEU A 80 -5.45 15.85 15.50
C LEU A 80 -6.40 16.62 14.60
N ARG A 81 -7.64 16.14 14.52
CA ARG A 81 -8.73 16.76 13.78
C ARG A 81 -9.99 16.83 14.66
N PHE A 82 -10.85 17.81 14.38
CA PHE A 82 -12.18 17.87 14.99
C PHE A 82 -13.09 16.80 14.38
N GLY A 83 -13.53 15.86 15.22
CA GLY A 83 -14.52 14.85 14.89
C GLY A 83 -15.93 15.42 14.79
N ALA A 84 -16.84 14.67 14.16
CA ALA A 84 -18.25 15.06 14.04
C ALA A 84 -18.95 15.18 15.40
N ASP A 85 -18.47 14.44 16.41
CA ASP A 85 -19.02 14.39 17.76
C ASP A 85 -18.51 15.55 18.64
N GLY A 86 -17.73 16.47 18.07
CA GLY A 86 -17.10 17.58 18.78
C GLY A 86 -15.86 17.18 19.59
N THR A 87 -15.47 15.90 19.56
CA THR A 87 -14.25 15.37 20.16
C THR A 87 -13.04 15.57 19.24
N THR A 88 -11.86 15.63 19.84
CA THR A 88 -10.59 15.65 19.12
C THR A 88 -10.19 14.20 18.80
N GLU A 89 -9.97 13.89 17.52
CA GLU A 89 -9.58 12.55 17.06
C GLU A 89 -8.22 12.59 16.36
N GLU A 90 -7.41 11.55 16.55
CA GLU A 90 -6.16 11.38 15.82
C GLU A 90 -6.42 11.13 14.34
N THR A 91 -5.73 11.87 13.47
CA THR A 91 -5.83 11.62 12.03
C THR A 91 -5.09 10.32 11.66
N GLY A 92 -5.59 9.60 10.66
CA GLY A 92 -4.85 8.47 10.08
C GLY A 92 -3.56 8.89 9.35
N PHE A 93 -3.35 10.19 9.12
CA PHE A 93 -2.32 10.78 8.27
C PHE A 93 -1.26 11.53 9.10
N GLN A 94 -0.60 10.80 10.00
CA GLN A 94 0.38 11.37 10.95
C GLN A 94 1.70 11.82 10.32
N SER A 95 2.11 11.16 9.24
CA SER A 95 3.37 11.41 8.53
C SER A 95 3.30 10.88 7.10
N ILE A 96 4.16 11.38 6.21
CA ILE A 96 4.23 10.90 4.82
C ILE A 96 4.40 9.36 4.74
N PRO A 97 5.29 8.71 5.53
CA PRO A 97 5.39 7.25 5.52
C PRO A 97 4.13 6.53 6.03
N SER A 98 3.40 7.12 6.98
CA SER A 98 2.12 6.54 7.42
C SER A 98 1.05 6.59 6.31
N CYS A 99 1.12 7.59 5.44
CA CYS A 99 0.22 7.74 4.29
C CYS A 99 0.50 6.69 3.19
N PHE A 100 1.72 6.10 3.16
CA PHE A 100 2.06 5.05 2.19
C PHE A 100 1.09 3.88 2.26
N TRP A 101 0.66 3.49 3.46
CA TRP A 101 -0.31 2.42 3.63
C TRP A 101 -1.62 2.72 2.88
N TRP A 102 -2.18 3.91 3.10
CA TRP A 102 -3.39 4.34 2.42
C TRP A 102 -3.21 4.41 0.90
N ALA A 103 -2.10 5.00 0.43
CA ALA A 103 -1.82 5.14 -1.00
C ALA A 103 -1.65 3.78 -1.68
N ILE A 104 -0.93 2.83 -1.05
CA ILE A 104 -0.77 1.45 -1.57
C ILE A 104 -2.13 0.76 -1.65
N VAL A 105 -2.91 0.77 -0.58
CA VAL A 105 -4.23 0.11 -0.50
C VAL A 105 -5.21 0.70 -1.52
N THR A 106 -5.15 2.02 -1.75
CA THR A 106 -6.02 2.73 -2.70
C THR A 106 -5.58 2.52 -4.15
N MET A 107 -4.29 2.65 -4.46
CA MET A 107 -3.75 2.42 -5.80
C MET A 107 -3.90 0.97 -6.25
N CYS A 108 -3.76 0.02 -5.32
CA CYS A 108 -4.02 -1.40 -5.57
C CYS A 108 -5.53 -1.76 -5.53
N THR A 109 -6.42 -0.78 -5.39
CA THR A 109 -7.89 -0.94 -5.38
C THR A 109 -8.43 -1.86 -4.28
N VAL A 110 -7.66 -2.09 -3.21
CA VAL A 110 -8.04 -2.97 -2.09
C VAL A 110 -9.07 -2.27 -1.20
N GLY A 111 -8.82 -1.01 -0.82
CA GLY A 111 -9.79 -0.17 -0.12
C GLY A 111 -10.26 -0.71 1.24
N TYR A 112 -9.35 -1.06 2.15
CA TYR A 112 -9.72 -1.55 3.50
C TYR A 112 -10.60 -0.58 4.30
N GLY A 113 -10.49 0.73 4.04
CA GLY A 113 -11.28 1.77 4.71
C GLY A 113 -10.81 2.09 6.14
N ASP A 114 -9.65 1.61 6.56
CA ASP A 114 -9.06 1.91 7.88
C ASP A 114 -8.57 3.37 8.00
N ARG A 115 -8.14 3.95 6.88
CA ARG A 115 -7.77 5.35 6.75
C ARG A 115 -8.45 5.90 5.50
N ILE A 116 -9.14 7.03 5.62
CA ILE A 116 -9.88 7.63 4.51
C ILE A 116 -9.72 9.15 4.63
N PRO A 117 -9.37 9.87 3.55
CA PRO A 117 -9.31 11.32 3.60
C PRO A 117 -10.71 11.89 3.81
N GLN A 118 -10.84 12.80 4.76
CA GLN A 118 -12.12 13.38 5.15
C GLN A 118 -12.31 14.79 4.60
N THR A 119 -11.22 15.49 4.32
CA THR A 119 -11.22 16.84 3.78
C THR A 119 -11.70 16.84 2.33
N ILE A 120 -12.31 17.94 1.87
CA ILE A 120 -12.67 18.13 0.46
C ILE A 120 -11.44 17.97 -0.46
N PRO A 121 -10.31 18.66 -0.23
CA PRO A 121 -9.11 18.47 -1.05
C PRO A 121 -8.57 17.03 -0.96
N GLY A 122 -8.62 16.38 0.22
CA GLY A 122 -8.17 15.01 0.40
C GLY A 122 -9.01 14.01 -0.39
N ARG A 123 -10.33 14.21 -0.46
CA ARG A 123 -11.24 13.40 -1.30
C ARG A 123 -10.93 13.56 -2.79
N LEU A 124 -10.65 14.78 -3.26
CA LEU A 124 -10.22 15.00 -4.65
C LEU A 124 -8.92 14.25 -4.96
N VAL A 125 -7.92 14.35 -4.08
CA VAL A 125 -6.68 13.57 -4.20
C VAL A 125 -7.00 12.07 -4.23
N GLY A 126 -7.86 11.59 -3.34
CA GLY A 126 -8.31 10.19 -3.31
C GLY A 126 -8.91 9.72 -4.63
N THR A 127 -9.79 10.50 -5.25
CA THR A 127 -10.36 10.15 -6.56
C THR A 127 -9.29 10.07 -7.65
N ALA A 128 -8.33 11.00 -7.66
CA ALA A 128 -7.21 10.98 -8.60
C ALA A 128 -6.29 9.76 -8.36
N THR A 129 -6.05 9.40 -7.09
CA THR A 129 -5.26 8.21 -6.72
C THR A 129 -5.92 6.94 -7.23
N MET A 130 -7.24 6.78 -7.07
CA MET A 130 -7.98 5.62 -7.58
C MET A 130 -7.85 5.48 -9.10
N LEU A 131 -8.08 6.58 -9.84
CA LEU A 131 -7.94 6.58 -11.31
C LEU A 131 -6.51 6.25 -11.74
N SER A 132 -5.52 6.83 -11.06
CA SER A 132 -4.11 6.58 -11.35
C SER A 132 -3.70 5.12 -11.10
N GLY A 133 -4.27 4.46 -10.08
CA GLY A 133 -3.97 3.06 -9.77
C GLY A 133 -4.46 2.11 -10.86
N VAL A 134 -5.68 2.34 -11.36
CA VAL A 134 -6.24 1.58 -12.49
C VAL A 134 -5.39 1.78 -13.75
N LEU A 135 -5.00 3.02 -14.05
CA LEU A 135 -4.10 3.32 -15.19
C LEU A 135 -2.73 2.67 -15.01
N ALA A 136 -2.20 2.65 -13.78
CA ALA A 136 -0.89 2.07 -13.49
C ALA A 136 -0.85 0.57 -13.74
N VAL A 137 -1.93 -0.15 -13.46
CA VAL A 137 -2.05 -1.59 -13.78
C VAL A 137 -2.30 -1.80 -15.27
N ALA A 138 -3.08 -0.94 -15.93
CA ALA A 138 -3.41 -1.08 -17.35
C ALA A 138 -2.19 -0.90 -18.27
N LEU A 139 -1.30 0.06 -17.99
CA LEU A 139 -0.18 0.44 -18.88
C LEU A 139 0.80 -0.73 -19.16
N PRO A 140 1.30 -1.47 -18.14
CA PRO A 140 2.21 -2.60 -18.38
C PRO A 140 1.51 -3.77 -19.06
N THR A 141 0.24 -4.04 -18.71
CA THR A 141 -0.54 -5.12 -19.33
C THR A 141 -0.76 -4.87 -20.82
N MET A 142 -1.09 -3.63 -21.21
CA MET A 142 -1.22 -3.24 -22.62
C MET A 142 0.10 -3.34 -23.39
N LEU A 143 1.21 -2.87 -22.79
CA LEU A 143 2.54 -2.94 -23.40
C LEU A 143 2.96 -4.39 -23.69
N VAL A 144 2.80 -5.29 -22.73
CA VAL A 144 3.09 -6.73 -22.92
C VAL A 144 2.21 -7.34 -24.01
N GLY A 145 0.91 -6.98 -24.05
CA GLY A 145 -0.02 -7.45 -25.07
C GLY A 145 0.37 -7.05 -26.50
N SER A 146 0.89 -5.84 -26.69
CA SER A 146 1.30 -5.32 -28.00
C SER A 146 2.54 -6.02 -28.60
N HIS A 147 3.35 -6.68 -27.77
CA HIS A 147 4.51 -7.46 -28.23
C HIS A 147 4.19 -8.94 -28.52
N LEU A 148 2.95 -9.37 -28.25
CA LEU A 148 2.46 -10.74 -28.46
C LEU A 148 1.55 -10.88 -29.71
N GLN A 149 1.25 -9.78 -30.42
CA GLN A 149 0.56 -9.76 -31.71
C GLN A 149 1.57 -9.66 -32.87
#